data_AF-A0A430RYS9-F1
#
_entry.id   AF-A0A430RYS9-F1
#
_cell.length_a   1.000
_cell.length_b   1.000
_cell.length_c   1.000
_cell.angle_alpha   90.00
_cell.angle_beta   90.00
_cell.angle_gamma   90.00
#
_symmetry.space_group_name_H-M   'P 1'
#
loop_
_entity.id
_entity.type
_entity.pdbx_description
1 polymer ?
#
loop_
_entity_poly.entity_id
_entity_poly.type
_entity_poly.pdbx_seq_one_letter_code
_entity_poly.pdbx_strand_id
1 'polypeptide(L)'
;MKAIRISTPKEGLVNITRQVEEVLAGHTGLVYLFVPHTTCGLTVQEGADPDVAHDLLARLEELAPKLHPKDRHAEGNSHAHLKTLLTGVHLLLPAEGGRLRLGRWQQVFLAEFDGPRMREVWVRLL
;
A
#
# COMPACT_ATOMS: atom_id res chain seq x y z
N MET A 1 3.13 -18.90 0.20
CA MET A 1 2.97 -17.44 0.23
C MET A 1 4.36 -16.84 -0.01
N LYS A 2 4.53 -15.95 -0.99
CA LYS A 2 5.83 -15.37 -1.34
C LYS A 2 5.90 -13.95 -0.76
N ALA A 3 7.02 -13.57 -0.16
CA ALA A 3 7.24 -12.21 0.32
C ALA A 3 8.06 -11.41 -0.70
N ILE A 4 7.63 -10.19 -1.01
CA ILE A 4 8.43 -9.19 -1.73
C ILE A 4 8.83 -8.08 -0.76
N ARG A 5 10.04 -7.54 -0.93
CA ARG A 5 10.58 -6.46 -0.09
C ARG A 5 10.55 -5.15 -0.84
N ILE A 6 10.00 -4.12 -0.21
CA ILE A 6 9.79 -2.80 -0.80
C ILE A 6 10.50 -1.76 0.05
N SER A 7 11.47 -1.05 -0.53
CA SER A 7 12.06 0.14 0.09
C SER A 7 11.07 1.29 -0.03
N THR A 8 10.84 2.01 1.06
CA THR A 8 9.81 3.06 1.13
C THR A 8 10.41 4.43 1.49
N PRO A 9 9.81 5.52 1.00
CA PRO A 9 10.17 6.87 1.43
C PRO A 9 9.65 7.13 2.85
N LYS A 10 9.82 8.36 3.36
CA LYS A 10 9.28 8.74 4.67
C LYS A 10 7.76 8.59 4.77
N GLU A 11 7.07 9.02 3.72
CA GLU A 11 5.64 8.86 3.52
C GLU A 11 5.39 8.89 2.01
N GLY A 12 4.50 8.07 1.48
CA GLY A 12 4.26 8.02 0.04
C GLY A 12 3.51 6.80 -0.45
N LEU A 13 2.96 6.90 -1.67
CA LEU A 13 2.41 5.78 -2.42
C LEU A 13 3.48 5.19 -3.33
N VAL A 14 4.01 4.03 -2.97
CA VAL A 14 5.02 3.31 -3.77
C VAL A 14 4.30 2.35 -4.72
N ASN A 15 4.43 2.55 -6.02
CA ASN A 15 3.85 1.63 -7.00
C ASN A 15 4.57 0.27 -6.94
N ILE A 16 3.81 -0.78 -6.64
CA ILE A 16 4.31 -2.16 -6.52
C ILE A 16 3.71 -3.10 -7.58
N THR A 17 2.98 -2.56 -8.57
CA THR A 17 2.26 -3.34 -9.58
C THR A 17 3.18 -4.33 -10.28
N ARG A 18 4.32 -3.86 -10.79
CA ARG A 18 5.29 -4.70 -11.49
C ARG A 18 5.90 -5.77 -10.58
N GLN A 19 6.25 -5.41 -9.35
CA GLN A 19 6.85 -6.33 -8.38
C GLN A 19 5.86 -7.44 -7.98
N VAL A 20 4.56 -7.15 -7.96
CA VAL A 20 3.51 -8.16 -7.78
C VAL A 20 3.38 -9.03 -9.04
N GLU A 21 3.34 -8.43 -10.23
CA GLU A 21 3.24 -9.18 -11.50
C GLU A 21 4.42 -10.15 -11.73
N GLU A 22 5.63 -9.78 -11.31
CA GLU A 22 6.81 -10.64 -11.32
C GLU A 22 6.66 -11.90 -10.43
N VAL A 23 5.75 -11.88 -9.45
CA VAL A 23 5.40 -13.05 -8.62
C VAL A 23 4.38 -13.95 -9.30
N LEU A 24 3.55 -13.43 -10.20
CA LEU A 24 2.41 -14.16 -10.75
C LEU A 24 2.82 -15.30 -11.68
N ALA A 25 3.97 -15.21 -12.36
CA ALA A 25 4.54 -16.30 -13.16
C ALA A 25 3.54 -17.03 -14.10
N GLY A 26 2.66 -16.26 -14.76
CA GLY A 26 1.62 -16.81 -15.66
C GLY A 26 0.30 -17.16 -14.98
N HIS A 27 0.13 -16.89 -13.68
CA HIS A 27 -1.09 -17.17 -12.93
C HIS A 27 -2.34 -16.52 -13.54
N THR A 28 -3.44 -17.27 -13.50
CA THR A 28 -4.79 -16.82 -13.82
C THR A 28 -5.71 -17.23 -12.68
N GLY A 29 -6.37 -16.28 -12.04
CA GLY A 29 -7.15 -16.51 -10.83
C GLY A 29 -7.15 -15.29 -9.92
N LEU A 30 -7.31 -15.52 -8.61
CA LEU A 30 -7.25 -14.44 -7.62
C LEU A 30 -5.84 -14.35 -7.03
N VAL A 31 -5.47 -13.15 -6.60
CA VAL A 31 -4.20 -12.86 -5.93
C VAL A 31 -4.52 -12.09 -4.67
N TYR A 32 -4.16 -12.68 -3.53
CA TYR A 32 -4.25 -12.04 -2.24
C TYR A 32 -2.91 -11.37 -1.88
N LEU A 33 -2.97 -10.09 -1.57
CA LEU A 33 -1.84 -9.28 -1.10
C LEU A 33 -2.08 -8.89 0.36
N PHE A 34 -1.03 -8.90 1.17
CA PHE A 34 -1.10 -8.51 2.57
C PHE A 34 0.19 -7.83 3.03
N VAL A 35 0.07 -6.75 3.80
CA VAL A 35 1.22 -6.16 4.52
C VAL A 35 1.15 -6.57 6.00
N PRO A 36 2.16 -7.27 6.55
CA PRO A 36 2.23 -7.60 7.98
C PRO A 36 2.71 -6.40 8.82
N HIS A 37 2.14 -5.22 8.57
CA HIS A 37 2.55 -3.95 9.16
C HIS A 37 1.32 -3.17 9.60
N THR A 38 1.49 -2.33 10.63
CA THR A 38 0.40 -1.55 11.22
C THR A 38 0.51 -0.05 10.91
N THR A 39 1.56 0.36 10.19
CA THR A 39 1.86 1.76 9.83
C THR A 39 2.10 1.96 8.33
N CYS A 40 1.76 0.96 7.50
CA CYS A 40 1.62 1.10 6.07
C CYS A 40 0.44 0.24 5.58
N GLY A 41 -0.15 0.60 4.44
CA GLY A 41 -1.31 -0.07 3.86
C GLY A 41 -1.10 -0.50 2.42
N LEU A 42 -2.14 -1.12 1.86
CA LEU A 42 -2.22 -1.46 0.43
C LEU A 42 -3.47 -0.83 -0.17
N THR A 43 -3.33 -0.22 -1.34
CA THR A 43 -4.46 0.38 -2.05
C THR A 43 -4.33 0.23 -3.57
N VAL A 44 -5.45 0.36 -4.26
CA VAL A 44 -5.49 0.53 -5.72
C VAL A 44 -5.97 1.93 -6.01
N GLN A 45 -5.13 2.71 -6.69
CA GLN A 45 -5.42 4.11 -7.02
C GLN A 45 -4.88 4.47 -8.41
N GLU A 46 -5.11 5.71 -8.81
CA GLU A 46 -4.52 6.26 -10.03
C GLU A 46 -2.99 6.34 -9.92
N GLY A 47 -2.30 5.86 -10.97
CA GLY A 47 -0.84 5.98 -11.09
C GLY A 47 -0.33 6.72 -12.31
N ALA A 48 -1.22 7.41 -13.04
CA ALA A 48 -0.87 8.19 -14.22
C ALA A 48 -0.48 9.63 -13.87
N ASP A 49 -1.28 10.29 -13.04
CA ASP A 49 -1.00 11.64 -12.54
C ASP A 49 -0.41 11.60 -11.11
N PRO A 50 0.84 12.04 -10.91
CA PRO A 50 1.45 12.09 -9.58
C PRO A 50 0.73 13.03 -8.60
N ASP A 51 -0.03 14.01 -9.08
CA ASP A 51 -0.75 14.96 -8.22
C ASP A 51 -1.87 14.25 -7.44
N VAL A 52 -2.45 13.17 -7.98
CA VAL A 52 -3.44 12.36 -7.24
C VAL A 52 -2.82 11.74 -5.99
N ALA A 53 -1.60 11.22 -6.09
CA ALA A 53 -0.91 10.66 -4.94
C ALA A 53 -0.57 11.74 -3.89
N HIS A 54 -0.17 12.93 -4.35
CA HIS A 54 0.06 14.08 -3.48
C HIS A 54 -1.20 14.49 -2.71
N ASP A 55 -2.30 14.71 -3.43
CA ASP A 55 -3.57 15.15 -2.86
C ASP A 55 -4.15 14.14 -1.86
N LEU A 56 -4.04 12.84 -2.14
CA LEU A 56 -4.49 11.80 -1.22
C LEU A 56 -3.69 11.82 0.08
N LEU A 57 -2.36 11.99 0.02
CA LEU A 57 -1.51 12.07 1.21
C LEU A 57 -1.79 13.35 2.00
N ALA A 58 -1.99 14.48 1.32
CA ALA A 58 -2.36 15.75 1.96
C ALA A 58 -3.70 15.63 2.70
N ARG A 59 -4.73 15.04 2.07
CA ARG A 59 -6.04 14.80 2.70
C ARG A 59 -5.95 13.81 3.85
N LEU A 60 -5.10 12.79 3.76
CA LEU A 60 -4.88 11.86 4.87
C LEU A 60 -4.17 12.54 6.04
N GLU A 61 -3.27 13.50 5.81
CA GLU A 61 -2.66 14.29 6.88
C GLU A 61 -3.68 15.21 7.58
N GLU A 62 -4.63 15.79 6.83
CA GLU A 62 -5.72 16.56 7.44
C GLU A 62 -6.64 15.69 8.32
N LEU A 63 -6.95 14.46 7.86
CA LEU A 63 -7.80 13.52 8.58
C LEU A 63 -7.09 12.85 9.76
N ALA A 64 -5.79 12.60 9.63
CA ALA A 64 -4.95 11.91 10.61
C ALA A 64 -3.65 12.70 10.79
N PRO A 65 -3.69 13.85 11.49
CA PRO A 65 -2.53 14.71 11.65
C PRO A 65 -1.47 14.03 12.52
N LYS A 66 -0.20 14.26 12.18
CA LYS A 66 0.93 13.65 12.89
C LYS A 66 0.98 13.96 14.39
N LEU A 67 0.62 15.19 14.75
CA LEU A 67 0.61 15.65 16.14
C LEU A 67 -0.82 15.90 16.58
N HIS A 68 -1.25 15.16 17.60
CA HIS A 68 -2.54 15.36 18.21
C HIS A 68 -2.40 15.32 19.74
N PRO A 69 -2.86 16.36 20.47
CA PRO A 69 -2.55 16.54 21.90
C PRO A 69 -3.18 15.48 22.81
N LYS A 70 -4.13 14.69 22.30
CA LYS A 70 -4.76 13.59 23.04
C LYS A 70 -4.13 12.23 22.74
N ASP A 71 -3.11 12.18 21.89
CA ASP A 71 -2.42 10.94 21.61
C ASP A 71 -1.69 10.44 22.85
N ARG A 72 -1.85 9.15 23.12
CA ARG A 72 -1.24 8.47 24.27
C ARG A 72 -0.12 7.52 23.87
N HIS A 73 -0.01 7.21 22.58
CA HIS A 73 0.97 6.26 22.07
C HIS A 73 2.35 6.92 22.03
N ALA A 74 3.28 6.41 22.84
CA ALA A 74 4.57 7.04 23.09
C ALA A 74 5.51 7.08 21.88
N GLU A 75 5.36 6.18 20.91
CA GLU A 75 6.20 6.16 19.70
C GLU A 75 5.86 7.29 18.72
N GLY A 76 4.70 7.94 18.87
CA GLY A 76 4.32 9.13 18.10
C GLY A 76 3.86 8.87 16.66
N ASN A 77 3.52 7.63 16.31
CA ASN A 77 3.05 7.23 14.98
C ASN A 77 1.55 6.83 14.94
N SER A 78 0.72 7.29 15.89
CA SER A 78 -0.73 7.02 15.88
C SER A 78 -1.41 7.46 14.57
N HIS A 79 -0.94 8.56 13.97
CA HIS A 79 -1.41 9.01 12.66
C HIS A 79 -1.24 7.94 11.58
N ALA A 80 -0.07 7.30 11.52
CA ALA A 80 0.22 6.23 10.57
C ALA A 80 -0.64 4.98 10.80
N HIS A 81 -0.95 4.67 12.07
CA HIS A 81 -1.92 3.62 12.41
C HIS A 81 -3.32 3.95 11.90
N LEU A 82 -3.78 5.19 12.07
CA LEU A 82 -5.10 5.61 11.57
C LEU A 82 -5.15 5.58 10.03
N LYS A 83 -4.12 6.13 9.36
CA LYS A 83 -4.01 6.06 7.89
C LYS A 83 -4.00 4.60 7.39
N THR A 84 -3.33 3.70 8.09
CA THR A 84 -3.33 2.25 7.80
C THR A 84 -4.70 1.61 8.00
N LEU A 85 -5.40 1.95 9.09
CA LEU A 85 -6.77 1.48 9.35
C LEU A 85 -7.73 1.89 8.23
N LEU A 86 -7.61 3.13 7.75
CA LEU A 86 -8.46 3.66 6.67
C LEU A 86 -8.12 3.06 5.29
N THR A 87 -6.84 2.80 5.04
CA THR A 87 -6.36 2.28 3.75
C THR A 87 -6.60 0.78 3.62
N GLY A 88 -6.45 0.05 4.73
CA GLY A 88 -6.46 -1.41 4.74
C GLY A 88 -5.06 -2.01 4.53
N VAL A 89 -4.89 -3.23 5.03
CA VAL A 89 -3.61 -3.98 5.00
C VAL A 89 -3.62 -5.13 3.99
N HIS A 90 -4.68 -5.27 3.19
CA HIS A 90 -4.81 -6.35 2.23
C HIS A 90 -5.56 -5.93 0.97
N LEU A 91 -5.31 -6.65 -0.12
CA LEU A 91 -6.05 -6.55 -1.38
C LEU A 91 -6.35 -7.96 -1.89
N LEU A 92 -7.47 -8.11 -2.59
CA LEU A 92 -7.79 -9.30 -3.37
C LEU A 92 -8.03 -8.87 -4.81
N LEU A 93 -7.15 -9.28 -5.71
CA LEU A 93 -7.11 -8.79 -7.10
C LEU A 93 -7.23 -9.94 -8.10
N PRO A 94 -7.95 -9.77 -9.21
CA PRO A 94 -7.93 -10.71 -10.32
C PRO A 94 -6.61 -10.62 -11.09
N ALA A 95 -6.13 -11.76 -11.58
CA ALA A 95 -4.98 -11.88 -12.47
C ALA A 95 -5.29 -12.80 -13.65
N GLU A 96 -4.67 -12.54 -14.79
CA GLU A 96 -4.80 -13.34 -16.00
C GLU A 96 -3.46 -13.37 -16.74
N GLY A 97 -2.97 -14.57 -17.05
CA GLY A 97 -1.73 -14.76 -17.80
C GLY A 97 -0.51 -14.08 -17.16
N GLY A 98 -0.48 -14.01 -15.83
CA GLY A 98 0.62 -13.38 -15.09
C GLY A 98 0.55 -11.85 -15.00
N ARG A 99 -0.58 -11.23 -15.36
CA ARG A 99 -0.80 -9.78 -15.20
C ARG A 99 -2.00 -9.52 -14.30
N LEU A 100 -1.94 -8.43 -13.54
CA LEU A 100 -3.09 -7.99 -12.74
C LEU A 100 -4.16 -7.41 -13.68
N ARG A 101 -5.41 -7.81 -13.49
CA ARG A 101 -6.55 -7.32 -14.27
C ARG A 101 -7.08 -6.03 -13.64
N LEU A 102 -6.37 -4.93 -13.92
CA LEU A 102 -6.69 -3.60 -13.42
C LEU A 102 -7.39 -2.75 -14.50
N GLY A 103 -8.15 -1.74 -14.06
CA GLY A 103 -8.67 -0.70 -14.94
C GLY A 103 -7.55 0.18 -15.53
N ARG A 104 -7.85 0.92 -16.60
CA ARG A 104 -6.87 1.71 -17.38
C ARG A 104 -5.93 2.58 -16.53
N TRP A 105 -6.45 3.18 -15.47
CA TRP A 105 -5.72 4.13 -14.62
C TRP A 105 -5.25 3.52 -13.31
N GLN A 106 -5.65 2.29 -13.01
CA GLN A 106 -5.39 1.65 -11.73
C GLN A 106 -3.97 1.10 -11.67
N GLN A 107 -3.32 1.34 -10.53
CA GLN A 107 -2.06 0.73 -10.12
C GLN A 107 -2.18 0.28 -8.67
N VAL A 108 -1.38 -0.72 -8.29
CA VAL A 108 -1.29 -1.22 -6.91
C VAL A 108 -0.20 -0.46 -6.18
N PHE A 109 -0.53 0.10 -5.02
CA PHE A 109 0.39 0.87 -4.20
C PHE A 109 0.57 0.26 -2.81
N LEU A 110 1.80 0.29 -2.33
CA LEU A 110 2.11 0.27 -0.90
C LEU A 110 2.06 1.72 -0.42
N ALA A 111 1.13 2.02 0.49
CA ALA A 111 0.98 3.33 1.10
C ALA A 111 1.77 3.38 2.42
N GLU A 112 2.95 4.02 2.40
CA GLU A 112 3.81 4.20 3.57
C GLU A 112 3.41 5.45 4.34
N PHE A 113 3.31 5.35 5.67
CA PHE A 113 2.93 6.47 6.54
C PHE A 113 3.92 6.70 7.71
N ASP A 114 4.91 5.82 7.91
CA ASP A 114 5.90 5.92 9.00
C ASP A 114 7.28 5.43 8.55
N GLY A 115 7.69 5.79 7.33
CA GLY A 115 8.99 5.44 6.77
C GLY A 115 10.13 6.41 7.15
N PRO A 116 11.30 6.32 6.49
CA PRO A 116 11.67 5.33 5.47
C PRO A 116 11.98 3.97 6.08
N ARG A 117 11.47 2.90 5.47
CA ARG A 117 11.63 1.52 5.96
C ARG A 117 11.77 0.52 4.80
N MET A 118 12.24 -0.68 5.12
CA MET A 118 12.08 -1.85 4.26
C MET A 118 10.83 -2.60 4.68
N ARG A 119 9.78 -2.56 3.85
CA ARG A 119 8.50 -3.22 4.10
C ARG A 119 8.44 -4.57 3.41
N GLU A 120 7.55 -5.42 3.91
CA GLU A 120 7.21 -6.70 3.29
C GLU A 120 5.78 -6.66 2.76
N VAL A 121 5.57 -7.20 1.57
CA VAL A 121 4.25 -7.52 1.04
C VAL A 121 4.20 -9.01 0.77
N TRP A 122 3.24 -9.69 1.38
CA TRP A 122 3.00 -11.11 1.19
C TRP A 122 2.00 -11.32 0.05
N VAL A 123 2.35 -12.21 -0.88
CA VAL A 123 1.59 -12.53 -2.07
C VAL A 123 1.17 -14.00 -2.03
N ARG A 124 -0.13 -14.25 -2.19
CA ARG A 124 -0.73 -15.58 -2.28
C ARG A 124 -1.57 -15.67 -3.56
N LEU A 125 -1.14 -16.54 -4.46
CA LEU A 125 -1.94 -16.94 -5.63
C LEU A 125 -3.03 -17.91 -5.17
N LEU A 126 -4.27 -17.70 -5.61
CA LEU A 126 -5.44 -18.51 -5.27
C LEU A 126 -6.02 -19.15 -6.54
#